data_AF-A0A6P0CKW0-F1
#
_entry.id   AF-A0A6P0CKW0-F1
#
_cell.length_a   1.000
_cell.length_b   1.000
_cell.length_c   1.000
_cell.angle_alpha   90.00
_cell.angle_beta   90.00
_cell.angle_gamma   90.00
#
_symmetry.space_group_name_H-M   'P 1'
#
loop_
_entity.id
_entity.type
_entity.pdbx_description
1 polymer ?
#
loop_
_entity_poly.entity_id
_entity_poly.type
_entity_poly.pdbx_seq_one_letter_code
_entity_poly.pdbx_strand_id
1 'polypeptide(L)'
;MSITALACYAHFTIITWLIGAHAGLHIFNFVVPAVALVVLGPNRILLISFIGLGAVFAFAASQLIFPEAAIPAIRNTPLQTVFMFMATLLTLSLILAVGYVAFALVEKTEMALEAEYARSEALLYNLLPEDIAARLKVEPDRTIADSLPQAAILFADIVDFTPRAASLPAEEVVSFLNKVFRALDELAEKHGLEKIKTIGDAYMVAAGMPNPCGDPVHRGRDGTRHAKDGCRHVGRVS
;
A
#
# COMPACT_ATOMS: atom_id res chain seq x y z
N MET A 1 -18.50 12.84 -20.38
CA MET A 1 -18.90 13.55 -19.15
C MET A 1 -19.11 15.06 -19.34
N SER A 2 -18.29 15.75 -20.14
CA SER A 2 -18.55 17.16 -20.48
C SER A 2 -19.87 17.35 -21.28
N ILE A 3 -20.16 16.44 -22.21
CA ILE A 3 -21.42 16.43 -22.97
C ILE A 3 -22.65 16.19 -22.07
N THR A 4 -22.52 15.28 -21.09
CA THR A 4 -23.60 14.99 -20.15
C THR A 4 -23.85 16.15 -19.19
N ALA A 5 -22.79 16.83 -18.72
CA ALA A 5 -22.92 18.04 -17.91
C ALA A 5 -23.63 19.17 -18.67
N LEU A 6 -23.24 19.40 -19.94
CA LEU A 6 -23.89 20.39 -20.80
C LEU A 6 -25.38 20.06 -21.02
N ALA A 7 -25.71 18.79 -21.25
CA ALA A 7 -27.09 18.35 -21.39
C ALA A 7 -27.91 18.59 -20.11
N CYS A 8 -27.35 18.31 -18.93
CA CYS A 8 -28.00 18.63 -17.65
C CYS A 8 -28.25 20.13 -17.51
N TYR A 9 -27.25 20.98 -17.79
CA TYR A 9 -27.42 22.44 -17.72
C TYR A 9 -28.48 22.94 -18.69
N ALA A 10 -28.49 22.45 -19.93
CA ALA A 10 -29.52 22.79 -20.90
C ALA A 10 -30.91 22.39 -20.40
N HIS A 11 -31.06 21.18 -19.87
CA HIS A 11 -32.34 20.69 -19.35
C HIS A 11 -32.88 21.55 -18.20
N PHE A 12 -32.08 21.83 -17.17
CA PHE A 12 -32.50 22.67 -16.05
C PHE A 12 -32.75 24.12 -16.45
N THR A 13 -32.02 24.65 -17.45
CA THR A 13 -32.27 25.99 -17.99
C THR A 13 -33.61 26.06 -18.73
N ILE A 14 -33.95 25.03 -19.53
CA ILE A 14 -35.24 24.94 -20.23
C ILE A 14 -36.41 24.85 -19.23
N ILE A 15 -36.26 24.04 -18.18
CA ILE A 15 -37.28 23.95 -17.13
C ILE A 15 -37.43 25.28 -16.39
N THR A 16 -36.32 25.98 -16.15
CA THR A 16 -36.34 27.30 -15.51
C THR A 16 -37.01 28.35 -16.38
N TRP A 17 -36.86 28.28 -17.70
CA TRP A 17 -37.62 29.12 -18.63
C TRP A 17 -39.14 28.89 -18.50
N LEU A 18 -39.58 27.62 -18.39
CA LEU A 18 -41.00 27.29 -18.27
C LEU A 18 -41.62 27.78 -16.95
N ILE A 19 -40.92 27.55 -15.82
CA ILE A 19 -41.47 27.72 -14.47
C ILE A 19 -41.04 29.05 -13.82
N GLY A 20 -40.01 29.71 -14.36
CA GLY A 20 -39.42 30.95 -13.86
C GLY A 20 -38.26 30.71 -12.88
N ALA A 21 -37.28 31.63 -12.88
CA ALA A 21 -36.15 31.57 -11.96
C ALA A 21 -36.56 31.60 -10.48
N HIS A 22 -37.66 32.27 -10.14
CA HIS A 22 -38.17 32.31 -8.77
C HIS A 22 -38.56 30.96 -8.17
N ALA A 23 -38.71 29.90 -8.98
CA ALA A 23 -38.95 28.55 -8.47
C ALA A 23 -37.68 27.82 -8.00
N GLY A 24 -36.48 28.37 -8.25
CA GLY A 24 -35.21 27.83 -7.74
C GLY A 24 -34.69 26.55 -8.40
N LEU A 25 -35.33 26.04 -9.46
CA LEU A 25 -34.95 24.77 -10.10
C LEU A 25 -33.54 24.77 -10.74
N HIS A 26 -33.05 25.92 -11.19
CA HIS A 26 -31.69 26.05 -11.72
C HIS A 26 -30.60 25.88 -10.64
N ILE A 27 -30.93 25.88 -9.34
CA ILE A 27 -29.99 25.61 -8.24
C ILE A 27 -29.44 24.17 -8.33
N PHE A 28 -30.21 23.23 -8.91
CA PHE A 28 -29.75 21.85 -9.13
C PHE A 28 -28.50 21.75 -10.00
N ASN A 29 -28.18 22.78 -10.79
CA ASN A 29 -26.94 22.82 -11.58
C ASN A 29 -25.68 22.70 -10.69
N PHE A 30 -25.75 23.05 -9.40
CA PHE A 30 -24.63 22.88 -8.46
C PHE A 30 -24.39 21.42 -8.04
N VAL A 31 -25.36 20.52 -8.26
CA VAL A 31 -25.16 19.07 -8.01
C VAL A 31 -24.24 18.46 -9.07
N VAL A 32 -24.28 18.96 -10.30
CA VAL A 32 -23.48 18.46 -11.43
C VAL A 32 -21.97 18.47 -11.15
N PRO A 33 -21.33 19.58 -10.73
CA PRO A 33 -19.91 19.58 -10.39
C PRO A 33 -19.60 18.71 -9.16
N ALA A 34 -20.50 18.61 -8.17
CA ALA A 34 -20.30 17.75 -7.00
C ALA A 34 -20.24 16.27 -7.39
N VAL A 35 -21.19 15.81 -8.23
CA VAL A 35 -21.17 14.45 -8.77
C VAL A 35 -19.95 14.25 -9.69
N ALA A 36 -19.56 15.27 -10.44
CA ALA A 36 -18.41 15.18 -11.32
C ALA A 36 -17.10 14.91 -10.57
N LEU A 37 -16.95 15.46 -9.36
CA LEU A 37 -15.82 15.21 -8.48
C LEU A 37 -15.73 13.74 -8.07
N VAL A 38 -16.84 13.09 -7.78
CA VAL A 38 -16.88 11.67 -7.40
C VAL A 38 -16.56 10.76 -8.60
N VAL A 39 -17.11 11.05 -9.78
CA VAL A 39 -16.98 10.16 -10.95
C VAL A 39 -15.64 10.33 -11.68
N LEU A 40 -15.09 11.55 -11.76
CA LEU A 40 -13.80 11.80 -12.43
C LEU A 40 -12.61 11.67 -11.49
N GLY A 41 -12.86 11.64 -10.17
CA GLY A 41 -11.83 11.69 -9.14
C GLY A 41 -11.11 13.04 -9.07
N PRO A 42 -10.20 13.20 -8.10
CA PRO A 42 -9.51 14.47 -7.83
C PRO A 42 -8.52 14.87 -8.93
N ASN A 43 -8.02 13.91 -9.73
CA ASN A 43 -6.98 14.14 -10.74
C ASN A 43 -7.41 15.07 -11.89
N ARG A 44 -8.71 15.32 -12.07
CA ARG A 44 -9.25 16.18 -13.13
C ARG A 44 -9.83 17.50 -12.59
N ILE A 45 -9.20 18.07 -11.55
CA ILE A 45 -9.71 19.27 -10.87
C ILE A 45 -9.99 20.43 -11.82
N LEU A 46 -9.12 20.69 -12.80
CA LEU A 46 -9.32 21.77 -13.78
C LEU A 46 -10.63 21.60 -14.56
N LEU A 47 -10.93 20.38 -15.03
CA LEU A 47 -12.17 20.09 -15.75
C LEU A 47 -13.39 20.27 -14.84
N ILE A 48 -13.30 19.83 -13.58
CA ILE A 48 -14.38 20.00 -12.59
C ILE A 48 -14.59 21.49 -12.29
N SER A 49 -13.54 22.29 -12.20
CA SER A 49 -13.62 23.75 -12.03
C SER A 49 -14.31 24.41 -13.23
N PHE A 50 -14.02 23.99 -14.46
CA PHE A 50 -14.74 24.49 -15.65
C PHE A 50 -16.23 24.13 -15.62
N ILE A 51 -16.58 22.91 -15.21
CA ILE A 51 -17.98 22.48 -15.04
C ILE A 51 -18.66 23.33 -13.96
N GLY A 52 -18.00 23.55 -12.82
CA GLY A 52 -18.50 24.40 -11.73
C GLY A 52 -18.72 25.85 -12.16
N LEU A 53 -17.78 26.44 -12.91
CA LEU A 53 -17.94 27.78 -13.48
C LEU A 53 -19.14 27.84 -14.45
N GLY A 54 -19.34 26.78 -15.23
CA GLY A 54 -20.53 26.61 -16.08
C GLY A 54 -21.84 26.61 -15.29
N ALA A 55 -21.89 25.96 -14.12
CA ALA A 55 -23.05 25.99 -13.24
C ALA A 55 -23.35 27.40 -12.71
N VAL A 56 -22.32 28.14 -12.28
CA VAL A 56 -22.44 29.54 -11.82
C VAL A 56 -22.93 30.45 -12.95
N PHE A 57 -22.37 30.29 -14.14
CA PHE A 57 -22.79 31.03 -15.32
C PHE A 57 -24.25 30.73 -15.68
N ALA A 58 -24.64 29.46 -15.73
CA ALA A 58 -26.02 29.05 -16.01
C ALA A 58 -27.01 29.58 -14.96
N PHE A 59 -26.60 29.61 -13.69
CA PHE A 59 -27.38 30.22 -12.60
C PHE A 59 -27.60 31.72 -12.86
N ALA A 60 -26.52 32.48 -13.08
CA ALA A 60 -26.60 33.91 -13.32
C ALA A 60 -27.41 34.24 -14.59
N ALA A 61 -27.19 33.51 -15.69
CA ALA A 61 -27.93 33.67 -16.93
C ALA A 61 -29.43 33.39 -16.74
N SER A 62 -29.79 32.38 -15.96
CA SER A 62 -31.20 32.05 -15.68
C SER A 62 -31.91 33.16 -14.90
N GLN A 63 -31.22 33.82 -13.96
CA GLN A 63 -31.76 34.95 -13.19
C GLN A 63 -31.95 36.21 -14.05
N LEU A 64 -31.03 36.45 -15.00
CA LEU A 64 -31.05 37.65 -15.85
C LEU A 64 -32.02 37.53 -17.02
N ILE A 65 -32.08 36.37 -17.67
CA ILE A 65 -32.83 36.18 -18.93
C ILE A 65 -34.26 35.72 -18.64
N PHE A 66 -34.48 34.94 -17.57
CA PHE A 66 -35.77 34.29 -17.27
C PHE A 66 -36.24 34.52 -15.83
N PRO A 67 -36.35 35.79 -15.37
CA PRO A 67 -36.78 36.07 -14.00
C PRO A 67 -38.21 35.56 -13.76
N GLU A 68 -39.14 35.86 -14.68
CA GLU A 68 -40.54 35.47 -14.57
C GLU A 68 -40.85 34.15 -15.27
N ALA A 69 -41.90 33.47 -14.81
CA ALA A 69 -42.40 32.27 -15.46
C ALA A 69 -42.98 32.60 -16.85
N ALA A 70 -42.65 31.75 -17.84
CA ALA A 70 -43.28 31.79 -19.15
C ALA A 70 -44.78 31.47 -19.06
N ILE A 71 -45.19 30.63 -18.10
CA ILE A 71 -46.60 30.30 -17.84
C ILE A 71 -47.20 31.37 -16.91
N PRO A 72 -48.18 32.19 -17.38
CA PRO A 72 -48.74 33.29 -16.57
C PRO A 72 -49.46 32.82 -15.31
N ALA A 73 -50.08 31.64 -15.34
CA ALA A 73 -50.88 31.10 -14.23
C ALA A 73 -50.08 30.82 -12.95
N ILE A 74 -48.76 30.64 -13.05
CA ILE A 74 -47.86 30.33 -11.93
C ILE A 74 -46.96 31.51 -11.55
N ARG A 75 -46.99 32.61 -12.32
CA ARG A 75 -46.15 33.78 -12.10
C ARG A 75 -46.50 34.48 -10.79
N ASN A 76 -45.51 34.71 -9.93
CA ASN A 76 -45.62 35.42 -8.66
C ASN A 76 -46.62 34.77 -7.68
N THR A 77 -46.78 33.44 -7.76
CA THR A 77 -47.66 32.67 -6.88
C THR A 77 -46.89 32.17 -5.66
N PRO A 78 -47.54 31.96 -4.49
CA PRO A 78 -46.90 31.35 -3.33
C PRO A 78 -46.34 29.95 -3.64
N LEU A 79 -46.89 29.29 -4.65
CA LEU A 79 -46.40 28.00 -5.15
C LEU A 79 -44.93 28.07 -5.62
N GLN A 80 -44.51 29.15 -6.29
CA GLN A 80 -43.11 29.32 -6.71
C GLN A 80 -42.16 29.44 -5.51
N THR A 81 -42.57 30.18 -4.47
CA THR A 81 -41.79 30.32 -3.24
C THR A 81 -41.65 28.97 -2.54
N VAL A 82 -42.73 28.18 -2.44
CA VAL A 82 -42.68 26.82 -1.88
C VAL A 82 -41.74 25.93 -2.70
N PHE A 83 -41.79 26.00 -4.03
CA PHE A 83 -40.86 25.25 -4.88
C PHE A 83 -39.40 25.65 -4.66
N MET A 84 -39.11 26.94 -4.49
CA MET A 84 -37.74 27.40 -4.21
C MET A 84 -37.19 26.83 -2.90
N PHE A 85 -37.98 26.84 -1.83
CA PHE A 85 -37.58 26.24 -0.55
C PHE A 85 -37.31 24.74 -0.70
N MET A 86 -38.22 24.02 -1.34
CA MET A 86 -38.06 22.58 -1.58
C MET A 86 -36.83 22.26 -2.45
N ALA A 87 -36.62 23.02 -3.53
CA ALA A 87 -35.48 22.87 -4.43
C ALA A 87 -34.14 23.15 -3.71
N THR A 88 -34.10 24.16 -2.84
CA THR A 88 -32.91 24.51 -2.05
C THR A 88 -32.59 23.42 -1.04
N LEU A 89 -33.59 22.94 -0.28
CA LEU A 89 -33.42 21.86 0.69
C LEU A 89 -32.96 20.56 0.02
N LEU A 90 -33.57 20.21 -1.12
CA LEU A 90 -33.20 19.01 -1.86
C LEU A 90 -31.78 19.13 -2.46
N THR A 91 -31.41 20.29 -3.00
CA THR A 91 -30.06 20.52 -3.52
C THR A 91 -29.00 20.44 -2.42
N LEU A 92 -29.25 21.06 -1.26
CA LEU A 92 -28.35 21.01 -0.11
C LEU A 92 -28.19 19.56 0.39
N SER A 93 -29.29 18.82 0.52
CA SER A 93 -29.29 17.41 0.90
C SER A 93 -28.48 16.55 -0.07
N LEU A 94 -28.65 16.74 -1.38
CA LEU A 94 -27.90 16.03 -2.41
C LEU A 94 -26.39 16.37 -2.37
N ILE A 95 -26.04 17.64 -2.22
CA ILE A 95 -24.62 18.05 -2.12
C ILE A 95 -23.97 17.42 -0.88
N LEU A 96 -24.65 17.45 0.27
CA LEU A 96 -24.17 16.82 1.50
C LEU A 96 -24.04 15.30 1.34
N ALA A 97 -25.02 14.64 0.72
CA ALA A 97 -24.99 13.20 0.47
C ALA A 97 -23.81 12.81 -0.44
N VAL A 98 -23.59 13.57 -1.52
CA VAL A 98 -22.44 13.36 -2.42
C VAL A 98 -21.13 13.59 -1.68
N GLY A 99 -21.04 14.65 -0.85
CA GLY A 99 -19.87 14.91 -0.01
C GLY A 99 -19.58 13.79 0.99
N TYR A 100 -20.61 13.26 1.65
CA TYR A 100 -20.50 12.13 2.57
C TYR A 100 -20.00 10.87 1.84
N VAL A 101 -20.56 10.55 0.68
CA VAL A 101 -20.10 9.41 -0.14
C VAL A 101 -18.65 9.61 -0.58
N ALA A 102 -18.27 10.81 -1.02
CA ALA A 102 -16.90 11.12 -1.40
C ALA A 102 -15.92 10.89 -0.23
N PHE A 103 -16.24 11.40 0.96
CA PHE A 103 -15.41 11.22 2.15
C PHE A 103 -15.30 9.75 2.56
N ALA A 104 -16.42 9.03 2.60
CA ALA A 104 -16.45 7.61 2.96
C ALA A 104 -15.69 6.72 1.95
N LEU A 105 -15.64 7.12 0.68
CA LEU A 105 -14.82 6.43 -0.33
C LEU A 105 -13.32 6.65 -0.08
N VAL A 106 -12.92 7.88 0.25
CA VAL A 106 -11.51 8.21 0.55
C VAL A 106 -11.02 7.41 1.76
N GLU A 107 -11.78 7.39 2.85
CA GLU A 107 -11.42 6.64 4.06
C GLU A 107 -11.26 5.14 3.80
N LYS A 108 -12.17 4.54 3.02
CA LYS A 108 -12.06 3.12 2.62
C LYS A 108 -10.82 2.84 1.78
N THR A 109 -10.47 3.75 0.86
CA THR A 109 -9.28 3.59 0.04
C THR A 109 -7.99 3.73 0.85
N GLU A 110 -7.98 4.61 1.85
CA GLU A 110 -6.85 4.79 2.76
C GLU A 110 -6.61 3.53 3.60
N MET A 111 -7.66 3.01 4.25
CA MET A 111 -7.57 1.77 5.03
C MET A 111 -7.10 0.57 4.19
N ALA A 112 -7.58 0.45 2.95
CA ALA A 112 -7.18 -0.63 2.05
C ALA A 112 -5.70 -0.50 1.63
N LEU A 113 -5.23 0.72 1.40
CA LEU A 113 -3.83 1.01 1.06
C LEU A 113 -2.91 0.71 2.24
N GLU A 114 -3.29 1.13 3.46
CA GLU A 114 -2.52 0.83 4.68
C GLU A 114 -2.42 -0.68 4.93
N ALA A 115 -3.51 -1.42 4.77
CA ALA A 115 -3.52 -2.87 4.94
C ALA A 115 -2.64 -3.58 3.89
N GLU A 116 -2.64 -3.12 2.65
CA GLU A 116 -1.80 -3.66 1.58
C GLU A 116 -0.32 -3.33 1.80
N TYR A 117 -0.03 -2.10 2.22
CA TYR A 117 1.32 -1.66 2.61
C TYR A 117 1.87 -2.49 3.77
N ALA A 118 1.10 -2.66 4.85
CA ALA A 118 1.50 -3.46 6.01
C ALA A 118 1.74 -4.93 5.64
N ARG A 119 0.89 -5.48 4.75
CA ARG A 119 1.08 -6.84 4.23
C ARG A 119 2.36 -6.95 3.39
N SER A 120 2.64 -5.96 2.55
CA SER A 120 3.84 -5.89 1.72
C SER A 120 5.10 -5.82 2.59
N GLU A 121 5.10 -4.98 3.63
CA GLU A 121 6.21 -4.90 4.60
C GLU A 121 6.42 -6.23 5.33
N ALA A 122 5.35 -6.83 5.85
CA ALA A 122 5.46 -8.11 6.55
C ALA A 122 6.04 -9.22 5.65
N LEU A 123 5.62 -9.27 4.39
CA LEU A 123 6.17 -10.23 3.42
C LEU A 123 7.65 -9.96 3.11
N LEU A 124 8.04 -8.69 2.97
CA LEU A 124 9.42 -8.32 2.71
C LEU A 124 10.34 -8.77 3.86
N TYR A 125 9.95 -8.53 5.11
CA TYR A 125 10.72 -8.94 6.29
C TYR A 125 10.67 -10.45 6.57
N ASN A 126 9.66 -11.17 6.07
CA ASN A 126 9.64 -12.63 6.12
C ASN A 126 10.61 -13.29 5.12
N LEU A 127 11.03 -12.56 4.07
CA LEU A 127 11.92 -13.06 3.03
C LEU A 127 13.38 -12.62 3.22
N LEU A 128 13.60 -11.44 3.79
CA LEU A 128 14.91 -10.81 3.88
C LEU A 128 15.21 -10.35 5.31
N PRO A 129 16.49 -10.40 5.75
CA PRO A 129 16.92 -9.74 6.97
C PRO A 129 16.60 -8.24 6.97
N GLU A 130 16.39 -7.67 8.15
CA GLU A 130 15.96 -6.27 8.35
C GLU A 130 16.87 -5.26 7.62
N ASP A 131 18.19 -5.43 7.74
CA ASP A 131 19.18 -4.55 7.13
C ASP A 131 19.12 -4.54 5.59
N ILE A 132 18.85 -5.70 4.99
CA ILE A 132 18.76 -5.86 3.53
C ILE A 132 17.43 -5.30 3.03
N ALA A 133 16.33 -5.58 3.74
CA ALA A 133 15.01 -5.05 3.44
C ALA A 133 14.99 -3.50 3.50
N ALA A 134 15.63 -2.91 4.50
CA ALA A 134 15.74 -1.46 4.64
C ALA A 134 16.50 -0.82 3.47
N ARG A 135 17.63 -1.40 3.05
CA ARG A 135 18.40 -0.92 1.89
C ARG A 135 17.63 -1.06 0.59
N LEU A 136 16.91 -2.18 0.40
CA LEU A 136 16.12 -2.43 -0.81
C LEU A 136 14.95 -1.44 -0.96
N LYS A 137 14.37 -0.96 0.14
CA LYS A 137 13.33 0.09 0.11
C LYS A 137 13.86 1.43 -0.41
N VAL A 138 15.12 1.77 -0.12
CA VAL A 138 15.72 3.05 -0.54
C VAL A 138 16.22 2.97 -1.98
N GLU A 139 16.83 1.85 -2.36
CA GLU A 139 17.45 1.66 -3.68
C GLU A 139 17.03 0.30 -4.29
N PRO A 140 15.80 0.17 -4.83
CA PRO A 140 15.26 -1.13 -5.30
C PRO A 140 16.03 -1.72 -6.48
N ASP A 141 16.62 -0.88 -7.33
CA ASP A 141 17.35 -1.31 -8.53
C ASP A 141 18.85 -1.54 -8.27
N ARG A 142 19.34 -1.26 -7.07
CA ARG A 142 20.76 -1.43 -6.73
C ARG A 142 21.03 -2.86 -6.31
N THR A 143 22.02 -3.48 -6.96
CA THR A 143 22.54 -4.76 -6.49
C THR A 143 23.11 -4.61 -5.08
N ILE A 144 22.50 -5.27 -4.10
CA ILE A 144 22.99 -5.35 -2.73
C ILE A 144 24.00 -6.50 -2.66
N ALA A 145 25.27 -6.14 -2.60
CA ALA A 145 26.37 -7.09 -2.43
C ALA A 145 27.41 -6.49 -1.49
N ASP A 146 27.47 -7.02 -0.26
CA ASP A 146 28.43 -6.58 0.75
C ASP A 146 29.72 -7.40 0.63
N SER A 147 30.86 -6.69 0.58
CA SER A 147 32.18 -7.32 0.66
C SER A 147 32.59 -7.41 2.11
N LEU A 148 32.76 -8.63 2.61
CA LEU A 148 33.26 -8.89 3.95
C LEU A 148 34.76 -9.19 3.87
N PRO A 149 35.64 -8.28 4.33
CA PRO A 149 37.09 -8.45 4.19
C PRO A 149 37.64 -9.58 5.06
N GLN A 150 36.86 -10.06 6.04
CA GLN A 150 37.27 -11.04 7.03
C GLN A 150 36.12 -12.00 7.36
N ALA A 151 35.82 -12.92 6.44
CA ALA A 151 34.89 -14.02 6.66
C ALA A 151 35.61 -15.37 6.54
N ALA A 152 35.17 -16.37 7.31
CA ALA A 152 35.59 -17.77 7.13
C ALA A 152 34.34 -18.65 6.98
N ILE A 153 34.41 -19.63 6.09
CA ILE A 153 33.32 -20.59 5.85
C ILE A 153 33.85 -21.99 6.16
N LEU A 154 33.10 -22.76 6.94
CA LEU A 154 33.34 -24.17 7.19
C LEU A 154 32.26 -25.00 6.50
N PHE A 155 32.70 -26.01 5.77
CA PHE A 155 31.86 -27.08 5.26
C PHE A 155 32.22 -28.36 6.02
N ALA A 156 31.21 -29.03 6.57
CA ALA A 156 31.34 -30.34 7.19
C ALA A 156 30.35 -31.29 6.48
N ASP A 157 30.82 -32.46 6.06
CA ASP A 157 30.00 -33.45 5.38
C ASP A 157 30.08 -34.79 6.13
N ILE A 158 28.98 -35.54 6.15
CA ILE A 158 28.91 -36.80 6.88
C ILE A 158 29.46 -37.90 5.97
N VAL A 159 30.62 -38.44 6.34
CA VAL A 159 31.26 -39.55 5.61
C VAL A 159 30.32 -40.75 5.55
N ASP A 160 30.21 -41.34 4.35
CA ASP A 160 29.37 -42.51 4.05
C ASP A 160 27.87 -42.35 4.36
N PHE A 161 27.34 -41.12 4.33
CA PHE A 161 25.92 -40.89 4.57
C PHE A 161 25.03 -41.48 3.46
N THR A 162 25.33 -41.26 2.18
CA THR A 162 24.50 -41.74 1.06
C THR A 162 24.20 -43.26 1.11
N PRO A 163 25.20 -44.16 1.31
CA PRO A 163 24.93 -45.59 1.45
C PRO A 163 24.21 -45.97 2.77
N ARG A 164 24.42 -45.23 3.87
CA ARG A 164 23.68 -45.45 5.13
C ARG A 164 22.22 -45.02 5.03
N ALA A 165 21.95 -43.88 4.38
CA ALA A 165 20.61 -43.38 4.15
C ALA A 165 19.80 -44.31 3.23
N ALA A 166 20.46 -45.00 2.29
CA ALA A 166 19.82 -45.97 1.40
C ALA A 166 19.40 -47.28 2.11
N SER A 167 19.99 -47.60 3.26
CA SER A 167 19.76 -48.86 3.98
C SER A 167 18.92 -48.71 5.25
N LEU A 168 18.67 -47.48 5.71
CA LEU A 168 17.90 -47.17 6.92
C LEU A 168 16.47 -46.70 6.61
N PRO A 169 15.49 -46.96 7.50
CA PRO A 169 14.18 -46.34 7.43
C PRO A 169 14.28 -44.80 7.51
N ALA A 170 13.40 -44.09 6.79
CA ALA A 170 13.43 -42.63 6.72
C ALA A 170 13.39 -41.94 8.10
N GLU A 171 12.64 -42.49 9.05
CA GLU A 171 12.55 -41.98 10.42
C GLU A 171 13.89 -42.06 11.16
N GLU A 172 14.65 -43.13 10.96
CA GLU A 172 15.98 -43.32 11.57
C GLU A 172 17.02 -42.38 10.96
N VAL A 173 16.97 -42.16 9.64
CA VAL A 173 17.84 -41.20 8.95
C VAL A 173 17.61 -39.78 9.46
N VAL A 174 16.35 -39.35 9.58
CA VAL A 174 15.99 -38.02 10.10
C VAL A 174 16.38 -37.88 11.57
N SER A 175 16.17 -38.92 12.38
CA SER A 175 16.59 -38.94 13.79
C SER A 175 18.11 -38.81 13.94
N PHE A 176 18.88 -39.50 13.11
CA PHE A 176 20.33 -39.38 13.06
C PHE A 176 20.79 -37.97 12.67
N LEU A 177 20.25 -37.43 11.57
CA LEU A 177 20.56 -36.06 11.11
C LEU A 177 20.23 -35.02 12.18
N ASN A 178 19.07 -35.13 12.82
CA ASN A 178 18.68 -34.22 13.90
C ASN A 178 19.64 -34.24 15.08
N LYS A 179 20.19 -35.40 15.45
CA LYS A 179 21.19 -35.50 16.52
C LYS A 179 22.50 -34.82 16.14
N VAL A 180 23.01 -35.10 14.93
CA VAL A 180 24.27 -34.52 14.44
C VAL A 180 24.13 -33.01 14.27
N PHE A 181 23.05 -32.54 13.63
CA PHE A 181 22.84 -31.11 13.41
C PHE A 181 22.57 -30.35 14.70
N ARG A 182 21.90 -30.93 15.70
CA ARG A 182 21.80 -30.29 17.03
C ARG A 182 23.17 -30.11 17.68
N ALA A 183 24.02 -31.14 17.66
CA ALA A 183 25.36 -31.03 18.23
C ALA A 183 26.23 -29.99 17.49
N LEU A 184 26.10 -29.91 16.17
CA LEU A 184 26.77 -28.88 15.37
C LEU A 184 26.21 -27.47 15.62
N ASP A 185 24.89 -27.35 15.77
CA ASP A 185 24.22 -26.08 16.11
C ASP A 185 24.68 -25.56 17.49
N GLU A 186 24.74 -26.43 18.51
CA GLU A 186 25.26 -26.09 19.84
C GLU A 186 26.73 -25.62 19.79
N LEU A 187 27.55 -26.29 18.96
CA LEU A 187 28.96 -25.94 18.79
C LEU A 187 29.12 -24.62 18.02
N ALA A 188 28.29 -24.39 17.00
CA ALA A 188 28.26 -23.14 16.24
C ALA A 188 27.90 -21.96 17.14
N GLU A 189 26.84 -22.09 17.96
CA GLU A 189 26.42 -21.06 18.90
C GLU A 189 27.52 -20.76 19.95
N LYS A 190 28.13 -21.81 20.52
CA LYS A 190 29.24 -21.67 21.48
C LYS A 190 30.44 -20.90 20.91
N HIS A 191 30.68 -21.01 19.60
CA HIS A 191 31.80 -20.35 18.92
C HIS A 191 31.40 -19.09 18.17
N GLY A 192 30.15 -18.61 18.30
CA GLY A 192 29.65 -17.42 17.61
C GLY A 192 29.65 -17.56 16.08
N LEU A 193 29.47 -18.78 15.59
CA LEU A 193 29.35 -19.10 14.17
C LEU A 193 27.88 -19.00 13.74
N GLU A 194 27.64 -18.47 12.55
CA GLU A 194 26.31 -18.35 11.98
C GLU A 194 26.05 -19.51 11.02
N LYS A 195 24.95 -20.23 11.25
CA LYS A 195 24.50 -21.30 10.36
C LYS A 195 23.96 -20.70 9.07
N ILE A 196 24.56 -21.09 7.94
CA ILE A 196 24.14 -20.61 6.62
C ILE A 196 23.03 -21.48 6.05
N LYS A 197 23.28 -22.79 5.98
CA LYS A 197 22.31 -23.78 5.47
C LYS A 197 22.80 -25.20 5.74
N THR A 198 21.89 -26.15 5.57
CA THR A 198 22.21 -27.56 5.34
C THR A 198 21.99 -27.88 3.86
N ILE A 199 22.84 -28.73 3.28
CA ILE A 199 22.69 -29.22 1.91
C ILE A 199 22.78 -30.75 1.96
N GLY A 200 21.63 -31.41 2.12
CA GLY A 200 21.61 -32.86 2.35
C GLY A 200 22.27 -33.23 3.69
N ASP A 201 23.35 -33.99 3.61
CA ASP A 201 24.28 -34.40 4.67
C ASP A 201 25.33 -33.36 5.04
N ALA A 202 25.52 -32.35 4.20
CA ALA A 202 26.49 -31.29 4.46
C ALA A 202 25.91 -30.18 5.35
N TYR A 203 26.73 -29.70 6.28
CA TYR A 203 26.48 -28.60 7.20
C TYR A 203 27.41 -27.44 6.89
N MET A 204 26.85 -26.23 6.74
CA MET A 204 27.59 -25.01 6.37
C MET A 204 27.41 -23.93 7.43
N VAL A 205 28.53 -23.45 7.98
CA VAL A 205 28.59 -22.30 8.90
C VAL A 205 29.58 -21.26 8.41
N ALA A 206 29.31 -20.01 8.75
CA ALA A 206 30.20 -18.88 8.51
C ALA A 206 30.58 -18.20 9.83
N ALA A 207 31.79 -17.66 9.87
CA ALA A 207 32.26 -16.77 10.92
C ALA A 207 32.42 -15.36 10.35
N GLY A 208 31.99 -14.34 11.11
CA GLY A 208 32.14 -12.94 10.74
C GLY A 208 31.02 -12.35 9.86
N MET A 209 29.78 -12.87 9.94
CA MET A 209 28.57 -12.36 9.27
C MET A 209 27.41 -12.16 10.25
N PRO A 210 26.35 -11.40 9.89
CA PRO A 210 26.38 -9.96 9.60
C PRO A 210 26.47 -9.09 10.87
N ASN A 211 26.28 -9.69 12.06
CA ASN A 211 26.49 -9.02 13.35
C ASN A 211 27.71 -9.66 14.04
N PRO A 212 28.89 -9.05 13.92
CA PRO A 212 30.09 -9.53 14.61
C PRO A 212 29.94 -9.28 16.11
N CYS A 213 29.34 -10.25 16.81
CA CYS A 213 29.05 -10.21 18.25
C CYS A 213 28.14 -9.05 18.68
N GLY A 214 27.28 -9.31 19.67
CA GLY A 214 26.48 -8.28 20.34
C GLY A 214 27.31 -7.29 21.18
N ASP A 215 28.50 -6.89 20.76
CA ASP A 215 29.31 -5.88 21.44
C ASP A 215 30.15 -5.04 20.45
N PRO A 216 29.90 -3.73 20.30
CA PRO A 216 30.62 -2.84 19.39
C PRO A 216 32.13 -2.68 19.67
N VAL A 217 32.66 -3.28 20.74
CA VAL A 217 33.98 -2.98 21.31
C VAL A 217 35.12 -3.88 20.80
N HIS A 218 34.84 -4.96 20.06
CA HIS A 218 35.90 -5.84 19.51
C HIS A 218 36.07 -5.72 17.99
N ARG A 219 36.42 -4.52 17.55
CA ARG A 219 36.65 -4.15 16.13
C ARG A 219 38.10 -4.36 15.64
N GLY A 220 38.95 -5.11 16.36
CA GLY A 220 40.37 -5.30 16.04
C GLY A 220 40.69 -6.67 15.45
N ARG A 221 41.86 -6.79 14.78
CA ARG A 221 42.49 -7.98 14.13
C ARG A 221 42.33 -9.36 14.81
N ASP A 222 41.86 -9.44 16.04
CA ASP A 222 41.64 -10.67 16.79
C ASP A 222 40.41 -11.47 16.35
N GLY A 223 39.41 -10.83 15.72
CA GLY A 223 38.22 -11.51 15.20
C GLY A 223 38.56 -12.59 14.17
N THR A 224 39.54 -12.36 13.30
CA THR A 224 40.02 -13.35 12.31
C THR A 224 40.70 -14.58 12.91
N ARG A 225 41.41 -14.43 14.03
CA ARG A 225 42.02 -15.57 14.72
C ARG A 225 40.94 -16.37 15.42
N HIS A 226 40.06 -15.71 16.16
CA HIS A 226 38.93 -16.35 16.81
C HIS A 226 37.99 -17.08 15.83
N ALA A 227 37.69 -16.47 14.68
CA ALA A 227 36.88 -17.07 13.61
C ALA A 227 37.53 -18.32 13.00
N LYS A 228 38.84 -18.25 12.70
CA LYS A 228 39.60 -19.40 12.17
C LYS A 228 39.76 -20.50 13.22
N ASP A 229 39.96 -20.13 14.48
CA ASP A 229 40.12 -21.07 15.59
C ASP A 229 38.79 -21.76 15.90
N GLY A 230 37.67 -21.04 15.88
CA GLY A 230 36.31 -21.60 15.99
C GLY A 230 36.02 -22.63 14.89
N CYS A 231 36.25 -22.27 13.62
CA CYS A 231 36.10 -23.22 12.50
C CYS A 231 37.04 -24.43 12.61
N ARG A 232 38.28 -24.25 13.10
CA ARG A 232 39.23 -25.36 13.33
C ARG A 232 38.79 -26.31 14.44
N HIS A 233 38.13 -25.81 15.48
CA HIS A 233 37.64 -26.65 16.58
C HIS A 233 36.45 -27.50 16.15
N VAL A 234 35.53 -26.93 15.34
CA VAL A 234 34.41 -27.69 14.77
C VAL A 234 34.91 -28.74 13.77
N GLY A 235 35.86 -28.39 12.88
CA GLY A 235 36.40 -29.32 11.89
C GLY A 235 37.23 -30.49 12.42
N ARG A 236 37.54 -30.54 13.73
CA ARG A 236 38.23 -31.69 14.37
C ARG A 236 37.30 -32.72 15.00
N VAL A 237 35.99 -32.46 15.02
CA VAL A 237 34.98 -33.37 15.57
C VAL A 237 34.49 -34.38 14.50
N SER A 238 35.00 -34.27 13.26
CA SER A 238 34.74 -35.18 12.13
C SER A 238 35.77 -36.30 12.02
#